data_AF-A0A645GZY3-F1
#
_entry.id   AF-A0A645GZY3-F1
#
_cell.length_a   1.000
_cell.length_b   1.000
_cell.length_c   1.000
_cell.angle_alpha   90.00
_cell.angle_beta   90.00
_cell.angle_gamma   90.00
#
_symmetry.space_group_name_H-M   'P 1'
#
loop_
_entity.id
_entity.type
_entity.pdbx_description
1 polymer ?
#
loop_
_entity_poly.entity_id
_entity_poly.type
_entity_poly.pdbx_seq_one_letter_code
_entity_poly.pdbx_strand_id
1 'polypeptide(L)'
;MDLTTKLTTAERVYDMQFVTTYPNTETDVFDFKVHFVNPFEIKLATPADFQLIDKVNGTADTQDVKGNYIVTFNGKNIVTKGVAETADSPTTVKASDYVNLSDANYGLFYELTPSTEYFTISKAGGNAFNKESVLTWLNSGTKLIKEQTVGSLKVKFVTSFAEITKTADNITVKPE
;
A
#
# COMPACT_ATOMS: atom_id res chain seq x y z
N MET A 1 0.61 -4.90 -28.55
CA MET A 1 1.02 -5.15 -27.16
C MET A 1 0.81 -3.85 -26.42
N ASP A 2 0.01 -3.83 -25.36
CA ASP A 2 -0.54 -2.58 -24.82
C ASP A 2 0.22 -2.10 -23.56
N LEU A 3 0.90 -0.96 -23.69
CA LEU A 3 1.61 -0.27 -22.60
C LEU A 3 0.64 0.34 -21.57
N THR A 4 -0.67 0.15 -21.73
CA THR A 4 -1.72 0.64 -20.82
C THR A 4 -1.90 -0.21 -19.57
N THR A 5 -1.30 -1.41 -19.50
CA THR A 5 -1.43 -2.29 -18.34
C THR A 5 -0.54 -1.83 -17.18
N LYS A 6 -1.12 -1.64 -16.00
CA LYS A 6 -0.39 -1.21 -14.80
C LYS A 6 0.78 -2.14 -14.48
N LEU A 7 1.87 -1.58 -13.97
CA LEU A 7 2.98 -2.34 -13.44
C LEU A 7 2.67 -2.78 -11.99
N THR A 8 2.43 -4.08 -11.80
CA THR A 8 2.06 -4.70 -10.52
C THR A 8 3.21 -5.51 -9.89
N THR A 9 4.22 -5.85 -10.68
CA THR A 9 5.46 -6.52 -10.26
C THR A 9 6.55 -5.49 -9.97
N ALA A 10 7.66 -5.91 -9.36
CA ALA A 10 8.81 -5.03 -9.15
C ALA A 10 9.41 -4.52 -10.48
N GLU A 11 9.38 -5.37 -11.50
CA GLU A 11 9.89 -5.07 -12.83
C GLU A 11 9.11 -5.84 -13.89
N ARG A 12 9.06 -5.28 -15.10
CA ARG A 12 8.66 -5.96 -16.33
C ARG A 12 9.71 -5.69 -17.41
N VAL A 13 10.21 -6.76 -18.02
CA VAL A 13 11.25 -6.69 -19.06
C VAL A 13 10.63 -7.05 -20.41
N TYR A 14 10.99 -6.29 -21.44
CA TYR A 14 10.62 -6.59 -22.82
C TYR A 14 11.87 -6.70 -23.68
N ASP A 15 11.97 -7.79 -24.43
CA ASP A 15 12.91 -7.91 -25.53
C ASP A 15 12.36 -7.11 -26.72
N MET A 16 13.10 -6.07 -27.13
CA MET A 16 12.73 -5.16 -28.20
C MET A 16 13.79 -5.14 -29.27
N GLN A 17 13.36 -5.12 -30.53
CA GLN A 17 14.25 -4.98 -31.68
C GLN A 17 14.11 -3.58 -32.25
N PHE A 18 15.23 -2.88 -32.31
CA PHE A 18 15.35 -1.65 -33.07
C PHE A 18 15.98 -2.01 -34.41
N VAL A 19 15.20 -1.85 -35.47
CA VAL A 19 15.60 -2.21 -36.82
C VAL A 19 15.91 -0.92 -37.58
N THR A 20 17.15 -0.78 -38.02
CA THR A 20 17.58 0.32 -38.88
C THR A 20 17.72 -0.20 -40.28
N THR A 21 16.89 0.30 -41.20
CA THR A 21 17.01 0.00 -42.63
C THR A 21 17.65 1.19 -43.35
N TYR A 22 18.77 0.94 -44.02
CA TYR A 22 19.52 1.95 -44.76
C TYR A 22 19.00 2.12 -46.19
N PRO A 23 19.33 3.23 -46.89
CA PRO A 23 18.87 3.48 -48.26
C PRO A 23 19.31 2.41 -49.29
N ASN A 24 20.38 1.67 -49.01
CA ASN A 24 20.86 0.55 -49.80
C ASN A 24 20.13 -0.77 -49.50
N THR A 25 19.02 -0.74 -48.73
CA THR A 25 18.22 -1.89 -48.26
C THR A 25 18.91 -2.80 -47.24
N GLU A 26 20.13 -2.49 -46.83
CA GLU A 26 20.78 -3.15 -45.71
C GLU A 26 20.00 -2.90 -44.42
N THR A 27 19.95 -3.90 -43.55
CA THR A 27 19.20 -3.85 -42.30
C THR A 27 20.10 -4.28 -41.16
N ASP A 28 20.24 -3.41 -40.17
CA ASP A 28 20.78 -3.76 -38.87
C ASP A 28 19.64 -4.00 -37.88
N VAL A 29 19.80 -5.05 -37.07
CA VAL A 29 18.89 -5.37 -35.97
C VAL A 29 19.66 -5.23 -34.67
N PHE A 30 19.15 -4.37 -33.79
CA PHE A 30 19.69 -4.16 -32.46
C PHE A 30 18.69 -4.70 -31.44
N ASP A 31 19.07 -5.77 -30.76
CA ASP A 31 18.28 -6.34 -29.67
C ASP A 31 18.55 -5.58 -28.36
N PHE A 32 17.49 -5.07 -27.74
CA PHE A 32 17.53 -4.41 -26.44
C PHE A 32 16.60 -5.08 -25.46
N LYS A 33 17.01 -5.13 -24.20
CA LYS A 33 16.11 -5.42 -23.08
C LYS A 33 15.68 -4.11 -22.46
N VAL A 34 14.40 -3.81 -22.55
CA VAL A 34 13.81 -2.60 -21.94
C VAL A 34 13.16 -2.99 -20.62
N HIS A 35 13.63 -2.35 -19.55
CA HIS A 35 13.21 -2.62 -18.18
C HIS A 35 12.26 -1.53 -17.68
N PHE A 36 11.05 -1.91 -17.30
CA PHE A 36 10.09 -1.05 -16.63
C PHE A 36 10.04 -1.42 -15.16
N VAL A 37 10.63 -0.58 -14.32
CA VAL A 37 10.73 -0.78 -12.87
C VAL A 37 9.61 -0.04 -12.15
N ASN A 38 9.01 -0.68 -11.15
CA ASN A 38 7.97 -0.06 -10.33
C ASN A 38 8.61 0.99 -9.43
N PRO A 39 8.24 2.27 -9.58
CA PRO A 39 8.89 3.34 -8.85
C PRO A 39 8.44 3.41 -7.39
N PHE A 40 7.38 2.68 -7.02
CA PHE A 40 6.77 2.79 -5.71
C PHE A 40 7.33 1.80 -4.69
N GLU A 41 7.42 2.26 -3.44
CA GLU A 41 7.68 1.42 -2.26
C GLU A 41 6.77 1.88 -1.12
N ILE A 42 6.32 0.94 -0.26
CA ILE A 42 5.56 1.26 0.95
C ILE A 42 6.40 0.88 2.17
N LYS A 43 6.67 1.85 3.03
CA LYS A 43 7.45 1.72 4.27
C LYS A 43 6.58 2.01 5.48
N LEU A 44 7.01 1.50 6.64
CA LEU A 44 6.44 1.92 7.91
C LEU A 44 6.98 3.30 8.28
N ALA A 45 6.07 4.17 8.75
CA ALA A 45 6.44 5.40 9.42
C ALA A 45 7.02 5.08 10.80
N THR A 46 7.86 6.00 11.32
CA THR A 46 8.37 5.89 12.69
C THR A 46 7.75 7.00 13.56
N PRO A 47 7.11 6.66 14.69
CA PRO A 47 6.64 5.33 15.08
C PRO A 47 5.44 4.86 14.23
N ALA A 48 5.23 3.54 14.16
CA ALA A 48 4.01 2.92 13.64
C ALA A 48 3.33 2.14 14.77
N ASP A 49 2.00 2.19 14.83
CA ASP A 49 1.21 1.58 15.90
C ASP A 49 0.02 0.78 15.37
N PHE A 50 0.07 -0.53 15.63
CA PHE A 50 -0.93 -1.52 15.22
C PHE A 50 -1.64 -2.16 16.42
N GLN A 51 -1.48 -1.57 17.61
CA GLN A 51 -2.01 -2.11 18.85
C GLN A 51 -3.35 -1.45 19.20
N LEU A 52 -4.35 -2.27 19.45
CA LEU A 52 -5.64 -1.90 20.03
C LEU A 52 -5.70 -2.32 21.50
N ILE A 53 -6.70 -1.82 22.21
CA ILE A 53 -6.93 -2.12 23.63
C ILE A 53 -8.25 -2.86 23.82
N ASP A 54 -8.19 -3.95 24.58
CA ASP A 54 -9.38 -4.66 25.05
C ASP A 54 -9.93 -3.99 26.31
N LYS A 55 -10.89 -3.07 26.12
CA LYS A 55 -11.45 -2.24 27.19
C LYS A 55 -12.30 -3.08 28.14
N VAL A 56 -12.07 -2.92 29.45
CA VAL A 56 -12.78 -3.69 30.50
C VAL A 56 -14.29 -3.41 30.50
N ASN A 57 -14.68 -2.19 30.11
CA ASN A 57 -16.07 -1.76 30.07
C ASN A 57 -16.86 -2.29 28.86
N GLY A 58 -16.24 -3.12 28.00
CA GLY A 58 -16.89 -3.68 26.81
C GLY A 58 -17.20 -2.65 25.71
N THR A 59 -16.63 -1.45 25.78
CA THR A 59 -16.73 -0.48 24.68
C THR A 59 -15.72 -0.80 23.59
N ALA A 60 -16.03 -0.40 22.35
CA ALA A 60 -15.13 -0.60 21.24
C ALA A 60 -13.86 0.27 21.39
N ASP A 61 -12.75 -0.27 20.91
CA ASP A 61 -11.53 0.48 20.69
C ASP A 61 -11.28 0.66 19.18
N THR A 62 -10.74 1.81 18.81
CA THR A 62 -10.56 2.17 17.40
C THR A 62 -9.16 2.71 17.18
N GLN A 63 -8.53 2.25 16.10
CA GLN A 63 -7.18 2.69 15.70
C GLN A 63 -7.18 3.03 14.22
N ASP A 64 -6.73 4.23 13.87
CA ASP A 64 -6.49 4.61 12.49
C ASP A 64 -5.04 4.31 12.10
N VAL A 65 -4.85 3.26 11.30
CA VAL A 65 -3.53 2.81 10.84
C VAL A 65 -3.01 3.60 9.63
N LYS A 66 -3.76 4.58 9.11
CA LYS A 66 -3.32 5.43 7.99
C LYS A 66 -1.99 6.12 8.29
N GLY A 67 -1.79 6.51 9.55
CA GLY A 67 -0.58 7.17 10.04
C GLY A 67 0.67 6.30 10.05
N ASN A 68 0.54 4.99 9.83
CA ASN A 68 1.67 4.03 9.94
C ASN A 68 2.46 3.88 8.64
N TYR A 69 2.03 4.51 7.53
CA TYR A 69 2.59 4.22 6.22
C TYR A 69 3.19 5.45 5.54
N ILE A 70 4.32 5.23 4.87
CA ILE A 70 4.95 6.17 3.94
C ILE A 70 5.04 5.48 2.58
N VAL A 71 4.59 6.15 1.53
CA VAL A 71 4.81 5.73 0.15
C VAL A 71 5.93 6.55 -0.42
N THR A 72 6.89 5.90 -1.06
CA THR A 72 7.95 6.58 -1.82
C THR A 72 7.77 6.36 -3.31
N PHE A 73 8.26 7.30 -4.11
CA PHE A 73 8.39 7.23 -5.56
C PHE A 73 9.86 7.51 -5.89
N ASN A 74 10.55 6.52 -6.47
CA ASN A 74 12.00 6.56 -6.73
C ASN A 74 12.81 7.01 -5.50
N GLY A 75 12.45 6.48 -4.32
CA GLY A 75 13.14 6.74 -3.06
C GLY A 75 12.75 8.03 -2.34
N LYS A 76 11.95 8.92 -2.94
CA LYS A 76 11.43 10.14 -2.30
C LYS A 76 10.00 9.94 -1.81
N ASN A 77 9.63 10.52 -0.69
CA ASN A 77 8.27 10.42 -0.17
C ASN A 77 7.28 11.09 -1.14
N ILE A 78 6.17 10.41 -1.43
CA ILE A 78 5.05 10.94 -2.21
C ILE A 78 3.77 11.01 -1.36
N VAL A 79 3.64 10.11 -0.38
CA VAL A 79 2.58 10.13 0.62
C VAL A 79 3.20 9.84 1.98
N THR A 80 3.00 10.72 2.95
CA THR A 80 3.49 10.55 4.32
C THR A 80 2.31 10.49 5.27
N LYS A 81 2.17 9.38 6.00
CA LYS A 81 1.07 9.17 6.97
C LYS A 81 -0.31 9.38 6.35
N GLY A 82 -0.45 8.95 5.10
CA GLY A 82 -1.65 9.10 4.27
C GLY A 82 -1.98 10.53 3.82
N VAL A 83 -1.04 11.47 3.96
CA VAL A 83 -1.14 12.84 3.43
C VAL A 83 -0.28 12.95 2.17
N ALA A 84 -0.82 13.52 1.10
CA ALA A 84 -0.09 13.81 -0.12
C ALA A 84 1.03 14.82 0.14
N GLU A 85 2.23 14.54 -0.36
CA GLU A 85 3.28 15.56 -0.44
C GLU A 85 2.87 16.62 -1.48
N THR A 86 3.02 17.90 -1.12
CA THR A 86 2.49 19.02 -1.91
C THR A 86 3.55 19.76 -2.71
N ALA A 87 4.83 19.46 -2.48
CA ALA A 87 5.96 20.11 -3.14
C ALA A 87 7.14 19.14 -3.31
N ASP A 88 7.93 19.40 -4.34
CA ASP A 88 9.19 18.71 -4.56
C ASP A 88 10.27 19.22 -3.61
N SER A 89 11.09 18.29 -3.13
CA SER A 89 12.27 18.59 -2.32
C SER A 89 13.35 17.52 -2.53
N PRO A 90 14.50 17.60 -1.83
CA PRO A 90 15.46 16.50 -1.81
C PRO A 90 14.85 15.17 -1.34
N THR A 91 13.84 15.19 -0.46
CA THR A 91 13.25 13.99 0.16
C THR A 91 11.80 13.72 -0.22
N THR A 92 11.14 14.65 -0.91
CA THR A 92 9.72 14.54 -1.30
C THR A 92 9.53 14.79 -2.79
N VAL A 93 8.42 14.27 -3.31
CA VAL A 93 7.92 14.55 -4.65
C VAL A 93 6.45 14.94 -4.58
N LYS A 94 6.04 15.95 -5.35
CA LYS A 94 4.65 16.44 -5.37
C LYS A 94 3.70 15.37 -5.90
N ALA A 95 2.80 14.89 -5.04
CA ALA A 95 1.96 13.74 -5.34
C ALA A 95 1.02 13.95 -6.52
N SER A 96 0.47 15.17 -6.66
CA SER A 96 -0.51 15.51 -7.71
C SER A 96 0.02 15.31 -9.13
N ASP A 97 1.33 15.24 -9.29
CA ASP A 97 1.96 15.11 -10.60
C ASP A 97 1.96 13.64 -11.08
N TYR A 98 1.69 12.70 -10.16
CA TYR A 98 1.70 11.26 -10.42
C TYR A 98 0.41 10.55 -10.03
N VAL A 99 -0.34 11.10 -9.08
CA VAL A 99 -1.55 10.47 -8.54
C VAL A 99 -2.54 11.51 -8.02
N ASN A 100 -3.82 11.34 -8.36
CA ASN A 100 -4.90 12.06 -7.72
C ASN A 100 -5.46 11.24 -6.55
N LEU A 101 -5.05 11.54 -5.31
CA LEU A 101 -5.52 10.81 -4.13
C LEU A 101 -7.01 11.02 -3.82
N SER A 102 -7.65 12.05 -4.39
CA SER A 102 -9.10 12.25 -4.23
C SER A 102 -9.92 11.29 -5.09
N ASP A 103 -9.33 10.72 -6.15
CA ASP A 103 -9.99 9.72 -7.00
C ASP A 103 -10.19 8.43 -6.22
N ALA A 104 -11.41 7.90 -6.19
CA ALA A 104 -11.76 6.68 -5.46
C ALA A 104 -10.90 5.45 -5.86
N ASN A 105 -10.32 5.44 -7.07
CA ASN A 105 -9.53 4.33 -7.61
C ASN A 105 -8.03 4.42 -7.29
N TYR A 106 -7.56 5.54 -6.74
CA TYR A 106 -6.12 5.79 -6.53
C TYR A 106 -5.80 6.18 -5.09
N GLY A 107 -4.56 5.88 -4.68
CA GLY A 107 -4.05 6.13 -3.33
C GLY A 107 -3.87 4.85 -2.52
N LEU A 108 -4.01 4.98 -1.20
CA LEU A 108 -3.83 3.88 -0.25
C LEU A 108 -5.14 3.12 -0.03
N PHE A 109 -5.04 1.78 -0.07
CA PHE A 109 -6.11 0.85 0.18
C PHE A 109 -5.66 -0.16 1.24
N TYR A 110 -6.58 -0.53 2.12
CA TYR A 110 -6.32 -1.36 3.28
C TYR A 110 -7.21 -2.60 3.24
N GLU A 111 -6.64 -3.77 3.51
CA GLU A 111 -7.35 -5.03 3.66
C GLU A 111 -7.02 -5.63 5.02
N LEU A 112 -8.04 -5.93 5.82
CA LEU A 112 -7.92 -6.61 7.10
C LEU A 112 -8.24 -8.09 6.90
N THR A 113 -7.37 -8.97 7.37
CA THR A 113 -7.65 -10.39 7.52
C THR A 113 -7.73 -10.71 9.01
N PRO A 114 -8.94 -10.86 9.59
CA PRO A 114 -9.10 -11.32 10.97
C PRO A 114 -8.51 -12.71 11.19
N SER A 115 -8.00 -12.96 12.39
CA SER A 115 -7.63 -14.31 12.83
C SER A 115 -8.88 -15.17 13.03
N THR A 116 -8.73 -16.49 12.90
CA THR A 116 -9.84 -17.45 13.03
C THR A 116 -10.47 -17.46 14.43
N GLU A 117 -9.71 -17.07 15.45
CA GLU A 117 -10.18 -17.04 16.85
C GLU A 117 -10.81 -15.70 17.25
N TYR A 118 -10.55 -14.64 16.49
CA TYR A 118 -10.84 -13.26 16.90
C TYR A 118 -11.58 -12.49 15.79
N PHE A 119 -12.73 -13.03 15.38
CA PHE A 119 -13.57 -12.49 14.31
C PHE A 119 -14.25 -11.13 14.63
N THR A 120 -14.09 -10.62 15.85
CA THR A 120 -14.67 -9.36 16.29
C THR A 120 -13.84 -8.14 15.88
N ILE A 121 -12.58 -8.33 15.45
CA ILE A 121 -11.83 -7.27 14.79
C ILE A 121 -12.48 -6.97 13.43
N SER A 122 -12.68 -5.68 13.16
CA SER A 122 -13.25 -5.22 11.89
C SER A 122 -12.53 -3.98 11.40
N LYS A 123 -12.73 -3.67 10.12
CA LYS A 123 -12.28 -2.44 9.49
C LYS A 123 -13.49 -1.68 8.95
N ALA A 124 -13.47 -0.35 9.07
CA ALA A 124 -14.47 0.49 8.43
C ALA A 124 -14.57 0.17 6.92
N GLY A 125 -15.78 0.29 6.35
CA GLY A 125 -16.05 -0.05 4.95
C GLY A 125 -15.94 -1.55 4.60
N GLY A 126 -15.72 -2.42 5.58
CA GLY A 126 -15.51 -3.86 5.39
C GLY A 126 -14.02 -4.24 5.26
N ASN A 127 -13.77 -5.55 5.35
CA ASN A 127 -12.43 -6.10 5.51
C ASN A 127 -11.62 -6.19 4.20
N ALA A 128 -12.28 -6.17 3.04
CA ALA A 128 -11.61 -6.14 1.73
C ALA A 128 -10.92 -4.80 1.46
N PHE A 129 -10.08 -4.75 0.41
CA PHE A 129 -9.41 -3.53 -0.03
C PHE A 129 -10.41 -2.39 -0.31
N ASN A 130 -10.32 -1.35 0.50
CA ASN A 130 -10.96 -0.05 0.28
C ASN A 130 -10.09 1.03 0.96
N LYS A 131 -10.47 2.31 0.84
CA LYS A 131 -9.69 3.42 1.41
C LYS A 131 -9.79 3.59 2.92
N GLU A 132 -10.73 2.90 3.57
CA GLU A 132 -10.94 3.01 5.00
C GLU A 132 -9.84 2.26 5.76
N SER A 133 -9.24 2.95 6.72
CA SER A 133 -8.08 2.51 7.51
C SER A 133 -8.40 2.29 8.98
N VAL A 134 -9.59 2.68 9.44
CA VAL A 134 -9.96 2.58 10.85
C VAL A 134 -10.28 1.14 11.21
N LEU A 135 -9.50 0.58 12.13
CA LEU A 135 -9.73 -0.71 12.75
C LEU A 135 -10.62 -0.54 13.99
N THR A 136 -11.46 -1.52 14.27
CA THR A 136 -12.32 -1.54 15.46
C THR A 136 -12.23 -2.90 16.13
N TRP A 137 -11.86 -2.90 17.40
CA TRP A 137 -11.91 -4.07 18.28
C TRP A 137 -13.07 -3.94 19.25
N LEU A 138 -13.84 -5.01 19.40
CA LEU A 138 -14.88 -5.13 20.42
C LEU A 138 -14.90 -6.56 20.94
N ASN A 139 -14.76 -6.73 22.24
CA ASN A 139 -14.86 -8.03 22.89
C ASN A 139 -16.14 -8.10 23.72
N SER A 140 -17.01 -9.07 23.45
CA SER A 140 -18.35 -9.17 24.04
C SER A 140 -18.50 -10.26 25.11
N GLY A 141 -17.42 -10.84 25.67
CA GLY A 141 -17.60 -11.97 26.59
C GLY A 141 -16.51 -12.28 27.61
N THR A 142 -15.22 -12.16 27.27
CA THR A 142 -14.14 -12.46 28.23
C THR A 142 -12.91 -11.64 27.93
N LYS A 143 -12.54 -10.75 28.86
CA LYS A 143 -11.35 -9.89 28.78
C LYS A 143 -10.11 -10.72 28.40
N LEU A 144 -9.31 -10.22 27.47
CA LEU A 144 -7.98 -10.76 27.22
C LEU A 144 -7.14 -10.70 28.49
N ILE A 145 -6.28 -11.70 28.70
CA ILE A 145 -5.36 -11.76 29.85
C ILE A 145 -3.90 -11.48 29.44
N LYS A 146 -3.63 -11.46 28.15
CA LYS A 146 -2.32 -11.16 27.54
C LYS A 146 -2.54 -10.59 26.14
N GLU A 147 -1.53 -9.93 25.60
CA GLU A 147 -1.56 -9.44 24.22
C GLU A 147 -1.74 -10.60 23.23
N GLN A 148 -2.59 -10.40 22.22
CA GLN A 148 -2.91 -11.38 21.19
C GLN A 148 -2.82 -10.74 19.80
N THR A 149 -2.35 -11.51 18.82
CA THR A 149 -2.48 -11.13 17.40
C THR A 149 -3.90 -11.49 16.93
N VAL A 150 -4.69 -10.48 16.60
CA VAL A 150 -6.10 -10.64 16.24
C VAL A 150 -6.34 -10.61 14.73
N GLY A 151 -5.33 -10.23 13.95
CA GLY A 151 -5.41 -10.23 12.50
C GLY A 151 -4.13 -9.71 11.85
N SER A 152 -4.20 -9.53 10.54
CA SER A 152 -3.16 -8.90 9.75
C SER A 152 -3.75 -7.88 8.79
N LEU A 153 -2.99 -6.83 8.51
CA LEU A 153 -3.38 -5.73 7.65
C LEU A 153 -2.44 -5.67 6.45
N LYS A 154 -3.00 -5.74 5.23
CA LYS A 154 -2.27 -5.45 3.99
C LYS A 154 -2.60 -4.06 3.52
N VAL A 155 -1.58 -3.40 2.98
CA VAL A 155 -1.71 -2.07 2.38
C VAL A 155 -1.25 -2.10 0.94
N LYS A 156 -2.06 -1.51 0.09
CA LYS A 156 -1.84 -1.37 -1.34
C LYS A 156 -1.82 0.10 -1.71
N PHE A 157 -0.92 0.48 -2.61
CA PHE A 157 -0.91 1.79 -3.23
C PHE A 157 -1.18 1.66 -4.73
N VAL A 158 -2.13 2.43 -5.24
CA VAL A 158 -2.60 2.33 -6.63
C VAL A 158 -2.52 3.69 -7.32
N THR A 159 -1.92 3.73 -8.51
CA THR A 159 -1.99 4.86 -9.46
C THR A 159 -2.58 4.40 -10.79
N SER A 160 -2.60 5.29 -11.79
CA SER A 160 -3.05 4.95 -13.14
C SER A 160 -2.09 4.00 -13.87
N PHE A 161 -0.80 3.97 -13.50
CA PHE A 161 0.25 3.27 -14.24
C PHE A 161 0.99 2.19 -13.42
N ALA A 162 0.89 2.21 -12.08
CA ALA A 162 1.52 1.20 -11.24
C ALA A 162 0.70 0.90 -9.99
N GLU A 163 0.97 -0.27 -9.42
CA GLU A 163 0.39 -0.73 -8.16
C GLU A 163 1.45 -1.48 -7.37
N ILE A 164 1.46 -1.30 -6.05
CA ILE A 164 2.29 -2.10 -5.14
C ILE A 164 1.50 -2.49 -3.90
N THR A 165 1.74 -3.69 -3.38
CA THR A 165 1.18 -4.16 -2.12
C THR A 165 2.31 -4.51 -1.17
N LYS A 166 2.25 -3.98 0.05
CA LYS A 166 3.20 -4.30 1.12
C LYS A 166 2.86 -5.66 1.73
N THR A 167 3.88 -6.39 2.19
CA THR A 167 3.70 -7.51 3.12
C THR A 167 2.86 -7.09 4.33
N ALA A 168 1.97 -7.97 4.77
CA ALA A 168 1.03 -7.69 5.84
C ALA A 168 1.71 -7.37 7.17
N ASP A 169 1.14 -6.44 7.93
CA ASP A 169 1.53 -6.11 9.30
C ASP A 169 0.56 -6.79 10.29
N ASN A 170 1.07 -7.27 11.42
CA ASN A 170 0.23 -7.89 12.44
C ASN A 170 -0.52 -6.82 13.24
N ILE A 171 -1.80 -7.07 13.50
CA ILE A 171 -2.63 -6.27 14.39
C ILE A 171 -2.70 -6.99 15.73
N THR A 172 -2.36 -6.28 16.81
CA THR A 172 -2.42 -6.85 18.16
C THR A 172 -3.44 -6.13 19.02
N VAL A 173 -3.98 -6.85 20.01
CA VAL A 173 -4.82 -6.29 21.05
C VAL A 173 -4.21 -6.65 22.39
N LYS A 174 -3.99 -5.66 23.25
CA LYS A 174 -3.57 -5.88 24.64
C LYS A 174 -4.75 -5.68 25.60
N PRO A 175 -4.75 -6.36 26.76
CA PRO A 175 -5.67 -6.00 27.83
C PRO A 175 -5.43 -4.57 28.33
N GLU A 176 -6.52 -3.89 28.70
CA GLU A 176 -6.47 -2.66 29.51
C GLU A 176 -5.92 -2.91 30.93
#